data_AF-A0A4Q9MX09-F1
#
_entry.id   AF-A0A4Q9MX09-F1
#
_cell.length_a   1.000
_cell.length_b   1.000
_cell.length_c   1.000
_cell.angle_alpha   90.00
_cell.angle_beta   90.00
_cell.angle_gamma   90.00
#
_symmetry.space_group_name_H-M   'P 1'
#
loop_
_entity.id
_entity.type
_entity.pdbx_description
1 polymer ?
#
loop_
_entity_poly.entity_id
_entity_poly.type
_entity_poly.pdbx_seq_one_letter_code
_entity_poly.pdbx_strand_id
1 'polypeptide(L)'
;MVCESWEILGQKWLFLAICDGHGGPATADCVTRKLPNGIRLALEDILENTLSNQLDWGNMEVAQPIIASMLSQMVEALNGLIGEAVRKLCRHPNALREEQARALVESEKYRERLLGAFNRSTLAAALVNVTHQFMWAVGVGDSSVALSIADPDGSRRAHRLCDMHTLKDPQEYFRAWMCHGQGETDIIEHDRILGWVEPPRTHQDAAICDCYAVRSIYRSTTLSGQRSSLDAVLG
;
A
#
# COMPACT_ATOMS: atom_id res chain seq x y z
N MET A 1 6.13 -10.04 -7.21
CA MET A 1 7.21 -9.10 -7.64
C MET A 1 6.88 -8.62 -9.04
N VAL A 2 7.03 -7.32 -9.29
CA VAL A 2 6.88 -6.69 -10.61
C VAL A 2 8.25 -6.22 -11.06
N CYS A 3 8.55 -6.45 -12.33
CA CYS A 3 9.72 -5.94 -13.02
C CYS A 3 9.29 -5.58 -14.44
N GLU A 4 9.24 -4.28 -14.74
CA GLU A 4 8.92 -3.79 -16.07
C GLU A 4 10.04 -2.91 -16.59
N SER A 5 10.32 -3.03 -17.89
CA SER A 5 11.25 -2.16 -18.61
C SER A 5 10.44 -1.35 -19.62
N TRP A 6 10.70 -0.05 -19.67
CA TRP A 6 10.03 0.87 -20.58
C TRP A 6 11.06 1.67 -21.37
N GLU A 7 10.65 2.12 -22.54
CA GLU A 7 11.37 3.10 -23.34
C GLU A 7 10.47 4.32 -23.48
N ILE A 8 10.86 5.43 -22.86
CA ILE A 8 10.07 6.66 -22.80
C ILE A 8 10.97 7.79 -23.29
N LEU A 9 10.59 8.43 -24.39
CA LEU A 9 11.35 9.52 -25.03
C LEU A 9 12.83 9.16 -25.30
N GLY A 10 13.09 7.91 -25.72
CA GLY A 10 14.43 7.39 -25.99
C GLY A 10 15.28 7.10 -24.74
N GLN A 11 14.70 7.26 -23.54
CA GLN A 11 15.34 6.91 -22.28
C GLN A 11 14.86 5.53 -21.80
N LYS A 12 15.78 4.74 -21.25
CA LYS A 12 15.48 3.41 -20.70
C LYS A 12 15.10 3.54 -19.24
N TRP A 13 13.93 3.00 -18.91
CA TRP A 13 13.39 3.00 -17.56
C TRP A 13 13.16 1.57 -17.07
N LEU A 14 13.35 1.37 -15.77
CA LEU A 14 13.07 0.13 -15.07
C LEU A 14 12.17 0.44 -13.87
N PHE A 15 11.06 -0.27 -13.76
CA PHE A 15 10.20 -0.25 -12.58
C PHE A 15 10.24 -1.60 -11.88
N LEU A 16 10.63 -1.57 -10.61
CA LEU A 16 10.71 -2.74 -9.75
C LEU A 16 9.75 -2.55 -8.59
N ALA A 17 8.95 -3.56 -8.25
CA ALA A 17 8.10 -3.49 -7.06
C ALA A 17 7.95 -4.86 -6.38
N ILE A 18 7.91 -4.84 -5.06
CA ILE A 18 7.54 -5.95 -4.20
C ILE A 18 6.36 -5.50 -3.36
N CYS A 19 5.36 -6.37 -3.25
CA CYS A 19 4.20 -6.18 -2.42
C CYS A 19 4.11 -7.39 -1.51
N ASP A 20 4.14 -7.18 -0.19
CA ASP A 20 3.85 -8.21 0.78
C ASP A 20 2.36 -8.14 1.11
N GLY A 21 1.61 -9.20 0.82
CA GLY A 21 0.16 -9.27 1.02
C GLY A 21 -0.17 -9.86 2.38
N HIS A 22 -1.14 -9.28 3.09
CA HIS A 22 -1.57 -9.76 4.40
C HIS A 22 -3.07 -10.03 4.41
N GLY A 23 -3.48 -11.15 5.01
CA GLY A 23 -4.89 -11.59 5.03
C GLY A 23 -5.41 -12.15 3.69
N GLY A 24 -4.56 -12.20 2.66
CA GLY A 24 -4.85 -12.72 1.33
C GLY A 24 -4.12 -11.92 0.23
N PRO A 25 -4.11 -12.41 -1.02
CA PRO A 25 -3.33 -11.79 -2.10
C PRO A 25 -4.06 -10.65 -2.82
N ALA A 26 -5.37 -10.46 -2.62
CA ALA A 26 -6.20 -9.66 -3.52
C ALA A 26 -5.73 -8.20 -3.68
N THR A 27 -5.27 -7.58 -2.59
CA THR A 27 -4.75 -6.21 -2.62
C THR A 27 -3.37 -6.14 -3.26
N ALA A 28 -2.47 -7.07 -2.95
CA ALA A 28 -1.18 -7.17 -3.60
C ALA A 28 -1.33 -7.40 -5.11
N ASP A 29 -2.28 -8.25 -5.53
CA ASP A 29 -2.61 -8.51 -6.94
C ASP A 29 -3.24 -7.27 -7.61
N CYS A 30 -4.02 -6.47 -6.87
CA CYS A 30 -4.56 -5.21 -7.39
C CYS A 30 -3.42 -4.20 -7.64
N VAL A 31 -2.50 -4.05 -6.68
CA VAL A 31 -1.36 -3.14 -6.76
C VAL A 31 -0.45 -3.52 -7.91
N THR A 32 -0.04 -4.78 -7.97
CA THR A 32 0.87 -5.28 -9.02
C THR A 32 0.26 -5.17 -10.43
N ARG A 33 -1.07 -5.31 -10.59
CA ARG A 33 -1.73 -5.16 -11.90
C ARG A 33 -1.92 -3.71 -12.34
N LYS A 34 -2.21 -2.80 -11.41
CA LYS A 34 -2.65 -1.42 -11.75
C LYS A 34 -1.55 -0.39 -11.66
N LEU A 35 -0.68 -0.50 -10.66
CA LEU A 35 0.30 0.53 -10.35
C LEU A 35 1.34 0.74 -11.47
N PRO A 36 1.92 -0.30 -12.11
CA PRO A 36 2.98 -0.10 -13.10
C PRO A 36 2.51 0.73 -14.30
N ASN A 37 1.38 0.34 -14.90
CA ASN A 37 0.83 1.07 -16.04
C ASN A 37 0.40 2.50 -15.66
N GLY A 38 -0.14 2.70 -14.46
CA GLY A 38 -0.48 4.03 -13.96
C GLY A 38 0.73 4.94 -13.82
N ILE A 39 1.82 4.44 -13.22
CA ILE A 39 3.09 5.17 -13.09
C ILE A 39 3.67 5.48 -14.47
N ARG A 40 3.67 4.50 -15.39
CA ARG A 40 4.18 4.69 -16.76
C ARG A 40 3.46 5.85 -17.46
N LEU A 41 2.13 5.83 -17.48
CA LEU A 41 1.35 6.89 -18.14
C LEU A 41 1.56 8.27 -17.49
N ALA A 42 1.61 8.32 -16.15
CA ALA A 42 1.87 9.57 -15.44
C ALA A 42 3.30 10.10 -15.68
N LEU A 43 4.27 9.20 -15.81
CA LEU A 43 5.65 9.55 -16.14
C LEU A 43 5.77 10.08 -17.57
N GLU A 44 5.15 9.42 -18.54
CA GLU A 44 5.07 9.90 -19.93
C GLU A 44 4.50 11.32 -19.99
N ASP A 45 3.35 11.56 -19.33
CA ASP A 45 2.70 12.87 -19.27
C ASP A 45 3.58 13.95 -18.63
N ILE A 46 4.23 13.65 -17.49
CA ILE A 46 5.11 14.61 -16.82
C ILE A 46 6.31 14.96 -17.67
N LEU A 47 6.94 13.95 -18.30
CA LEU A 47 8.09 14.19 -19.14
C LEU A 47 7.74 15.05 -20.34
N GLU A 48 6.61 14.77 -21.00
CA GLU A 48 6.15 15.51 -22.17
C GLU A 48 5.68 16.93 -21.82
N ASN A 49 4.77 17.04 -20.86
CA ASN A 49 3.99 18.26 -20.64
C ASN A 49 4.58 19.17 -19.55
N THR A 50 5.35 18.62 -18.60
CA THR A 50 5.92 19.39 -17.48
C THR A 50 7.42 19.62 -17.64
N LEU A 51 8.16 18.58 -18.03
CA LEU A 51 9.62 18.65 -18.16
C LEU A 51 10.09 18.89 -19.59
N SER A 52 9.17 19.11 -20.55
CA SER A 52 9.49 19.45 -21.94
C SER A 52 10.46 18.47 -22.62
N ASN A 53 10.27 17.18 -22.36
CA ASN A 53 11.12 16.06 -22.81
C ASN A 53 12.57 16.11 -22.32
N GLN A 54 12.87 16.91 -21.30
CA GLN A 54 14.20 17.00 -20.71
C GLN A 54 14.21 16.34 -19.33
N LEU A 55 15.06 15.35 -19.16
CA LEU A 55 15.41 14.81 -17.86
C LEU A 55 16.88 14.42 -17.87
N ASP A 56 17.72 15.23 -17.25
CA ASP A 56 19.14 15.01 -17.10
C ASP A 56 19.65 15.61 -15.79
N TRP A 57 20.97 15.62 -15.61
CA TRP A 57 21.59 16.14 -14.39
C TRP A 57 21.44 17.66 -14.24
N GLY A 58 21.25 18.40 -15.34
CA GLY A 58 21.10 19.85 -15.35
C GLY A 58 19.74 20.34 -14.87
N ASN A 59 18.70 19.49 -14.89
CA ASN A 59 17.35 19.84 -14.44
C ASN A 59 16.81 18.98 -13.28
N MET A 60 17.67 18.15 -12.66
CA MET A 60 17.27 17.22 -11.61
C MET A 60 16.66 17.89 -10.38
N GLU A 61 17.14 19.08 -9.99
CA GLU A 61 16.58 19.84 -8.86
C GLU A 61 15.10 20.18 -9.05
N VAL A 62 14.68 20.38 -10.30
CA VAL A 62 13.28 20.64 -10.68
C VAL A 62 12.52 19.32 -10.85
N ALA A 63 13.12 18.35 -11.52
CA ALA A 63 12.48 17.08 -11.84
C ALA A 63 12.21 16.19 -10.61
N GLN A 64 13.14 16.16 -9.65
CA GLN A 64 13.07 15.29 -8.47
C GLN A 64 11.78 15.47 -7.67
N PRO A 65 11.38 16.67 -7.24
CA PRO A 65 10.16 16.85 -6.44
C PRO A 65 8.89 16.57 -7.26
N ILE A 66 8.90 16.82 -8.57
CA ILE A 66 7.75 16.55 -9.46
C ILE A 66 7.51 15.04 -9.58
N ILE A 67 8.56 14.27 -9.89
CA ILE A 67 8.46 12.82 -10.03
C ILE A 67 8.13 12.16 -8.68
N ALA A 68 8.73 12.62 -7.58
CA ALA A 68 8.41 12.13 -6.24
C ALA A 68 6.95 12.39 -5.85
N SER A 69 6.42 13.58 -6.18
CA SER A 69 5.02 13.93 -5.96
C SER A 69 4.07 13.05 -6.79
N MET A 70 4.39 12.80 -8.06
CA MET A 70 3.62 11.89 -8.91
C MET A 70 3.57 10.47 -8.37
N LEU A 71 4.71 9.92 -7.95
CA LEU A 71 4.75 8.58 -7.36
C LEU A 71 3.87 8.49 -6.10
N SER A 72 3.93 9.52 -5.24
CA SER A 72 3.12 9.59 -4.03
C SER A 72 1.62 9.65 -4.35
N GLN A 73 1.23 10.52 -5.29
CA GLN A 73 -0.16 10.66 -5.74
C GLN A 73 -0.70 9.37 -6.37
N MET A 74 0.12 8.64 -7.12
CA MET A 74 -0.29 7.37 -7.73
C MET A 74 -0.58 6.29 -6.69
N VAL A 75 0.26 6.20 -5.66
CA VAL A 75 0.05 5.28 -4.53
C VAL A 75 -1.19 5.67 -3.74
N GLU A 76 -1.37 6.95 -3.43
CA GLU A 76 -2.54 7.47 -2.71
C GLU A 76 -3.84 7.28 -3.51
N ALA A 77 -3.83 7.55 -4.81
CA ALA A 77 -4.98 7.37 -5.68
C ALA A 77 -5.40 5.91 -5.75
N LEU A 78 -4.45 4.99 -5.88
CA LEU A 78 -4.74 3.55 -5.86
C LEU A 78 -5.33 3.11 -4.52
N ASN A 79 -4.78 3.60 -3.41
CA ASN A 79 -5.32 3.37 -2.09
C ASN A 79 -6.77 3.89 -1.95
N GLY A 80 -7.01 5.12 -2.45
CA GLY A 80 -8.33 5.75 -2.50
C GLY A 80 -9.34 4.95 -3.32
N LEU A 81 -8.95 4.42 -4.49
CA LEU A 81 -9.82 3.59 -5.33
C LEU A 81 -10.30 2.33 -4.62
N ILE A 82 -9.43 1.69 -3.84
CA ILE A 82 -9.77 0.50 -3.06
C ILE A 82 -10.77 0.87 -1.95
N GLY A 83 -10.49 1.94 -1.19
CA GLY A 83 -11.36 2.41 -0.12
C GLY A 83 -12.73 2.90 -0.62
N GLU A 84 -12.76 3.64 -1.72
CA GLU A 84 -13.99 4.18 -2.30
C GLU A 84 -14.93 3.07 -2.79
N ALA A 85 -14.39 1.96 -3.31
CA ALA A 85 -15.19 0.80 -3.70
C ALA A 85 -16.01 0.26 -2.51
N VAL A 86 -15.41 0.18 -1.32
CA VAL A 86 -16.12 -0.24 -0.10
C VAL A 86 -17.10 0.81 0.37
N ARG A 87 -16.72 2.09 0.38
CA ARG A 87 -17.64 3.18 0.78
C ARG A 87 -18.88 3.24 -0.11
N LYS A 88 -18.73 3.00 -1.41
CA LYS A 88 -19.86 2.92 -2.36
C LYS A 88 -20.77 1.73 -2.08
N LEU A 89 -20.20 0.59 -1.67
CA LEU A 89 -20.94 -0.61 -1.31
C LEU A 89 -21.66 -0.47 0.05
N CYS A 90 -21.00 0.16 1.03
CA CYS A 90 -21.46 0.32 2.41
C CYS A 90 -21.56 1.80 2.80
N ARG A 91 -22.52 2.54 2.23
CA ARG A 91 -22.70 3.98 2.48
C ARG A 91 -23.04 4.33 3.94
N HIS A 92 -23.81 3.47 4.59
CA HIS A 92 -24.24 3.62 5.98
C HIS A 92 -23.90 2.37 6.77
N PRO A 93 -22.63 2.18 7.09
CA PRO A 93 -22.18 0.91 7.66
C PRO A 93 -22.76 0.63 9.04
N ASN A 94 -22.96 1.68 9.85
CA ASN A 94 -23.57 1.56 11.17
C ASN A 94 -25.06 1.21 11.12
N ALA A 95 -25.69 1.28 9.94
CA ALA A 95 -27.09 0.91 9.74
C ALA A 95 -27.25 -0.54 9.20
N LEU A 96 -26.14 -1.24 8.89
CA LEU A 96 -26.19 -2.62 8.42
C LEU A 96 -26.48 -3.57 9.58
N ARG A 97 -27.56 -4.34 9.47
CA ARG A 97 -27.78 -5.50 10.35
C ARG A 97 -26.82 -6.63 9.99
N GLU A 98 -26.54 -7.50 10.96
CA GLU A 98 -25.58 -8.60 10.79
C GLU A 98 -25.90 -9.51 9.60
N GLU A 99 -27.17 -9.85 9.39
CA GLU A 99 -27.62 -10.66 8.24
C GLU A 99 -27.33 -9.99 6.90
N GLN A 100 -27.52 -8.67 6.82
CA GLN A 100 -27.28 -7.88 5.61
C GLN A 100 -25.77 -7.74 5.36
N ALA A 101 -24.99 -7.57 6.43
CA ALA A 101 -23.54 -7.58 6.39
C ALA A 101 -22.99 -8.93 5.87
N ARG A 102 -23.49 -10.05 6.40
CA ARG A 102 -23.10 -11.40 5.97
C ARG A 102 -23.44 -11.65 4.50
N ALA A 103 -24.65 -11.31 4.09
CA ALA A 103 -25.08 -11.45 2.69
C ALA A 103 -24.22 -10.62 1.72
N LEU A 104 -23.69 -9.47 2.14
CA LEU A 104 -22.77 -8.67 1.32
C LEU A 104 -21.41 -9.35 1.16
N VAL A 105 -20.86 -9.92 2.24
CA VAL A 105 -19.57 -10.63 2.23
C VAL A 105 -19.64 -11.93 1.44
N GLU A 106 -20.74 -12.68 1.58
CA GLU A 106 -20.98 -13.93 0.87
C GLU A 106 -21.39 -13.71 -0.60
N SER A 107 -21.70 -12.46 -0.98
CA SER A 107 -22.06 -12.13 -2.36
C SER A 107 -20.86 -12.24 -3.28
N GLU A 108 -20.88 -13.23 -4.16
CA GLU A 108 -19.86 -13.41 -5.21
C GLU A 108 -19.65 -12.15 -6.07
N LYS A 109 -20.72 -11.37 -6.26
CA LYS A 109 -20.69 -10.09 -7.00
C LYS A 109 -19.76 -9.05 -6.38
N TYR A 110 -19.61 -9.04 -5.06
CA TYR A 110 -18.84 -8.02 -4.33
C TYR A 110 -17.54 -8.57 -3.73
N ARG A 111 -17.34 -9.89 -3.79
CA ARG A 111 -16.21 -10.60 -3.19
C ARG A 111 -14.85 -10.01 -3.56
N GLU A 112 -14.55 -9.77 -4.84
CA GLU A 112 -13.26 -9.22 -5.25
C GLU A 112 -13.01 -7.81 -4.66
N ARG A 113 -14.05 -6.96 -4.62
CA ARG A 113 -13.93 -5.59 -4.10
C ARG A 113 -13.78 -5.57 -2.59
N LEU A 114 -14.52 -6.42 -1.89
CA LEU A 114 -14.45 -6.53 -0.43
C LEU A 114 -13.15 -7.19 0.01
N LEU A 115 -12.70 -8.27 -0.65
CA LEU A 115 -11.41 -8.90 -0.37
C LEU A 115 -10.25 -7.97 -0.71
N GLY A 116 -10.30 -7.31 -1.86
CA GLY A 116 -9.29 -6.34 -2.27
C GLY A 116 -9.20 -5.12 -1.36
N ALA A 117 -10.20 -4.90 -0.50
CA ALA A 117 -10.27 -3.85 0.51
C ALA A 117 -10.25 -4.36 1.96
N PHE A 118 -10.08 -5.67 2.15
CA PHE A 118 -9.91 -6.30 3.46
C PHE A 118 -8.49 -6.86 3.61
N ASN A 119 -7.97 -7.45 2.54
CA ASN A 119 -6.57 -7.79 2.42
C ASN A 119 -5.76 -6.51 2.44
N ARG A 120 -4.55 -6.57 2.99
CA ARG A 120 -3.64 -5.43 3.04
C ARG A 120 -2.41 -5.75 2.21
N SER A 121 -1.70 -4.71 1.80
CA SER A 121 -0.38 -4.95 1.22
C SER A 121 0.58 -3.80 1.49
N THR A 122 1.83 -4.17 1.76
CA THR A 122 2.97 -3.27 1.73
C THR A 122 3.37 -2.96 0.29
N LEU A 123 4.23 -1.97 0.10
CA LEU A 123 4.86 -1.70 -1.19
C LEU A 123 6.28 -1.22 -0.97
N ALA A 124 7.24 -1.90 -1.60
CA ALA A 124 8.57 -1.38 -1.82
C ALA A 124 8.82 -1.34 -3.32
N ALA A 125 9.04 -0.16 -3.88
CA ALA A 125 9.24 0.00 -5.30
C ALA A 125 10.42 0.93 -5.63
N ALA A 126 11.04 0.70 -6.78
CA ALA A 126 12.08 1.54 -7.34
C ALA A 126 11.73 1.88 -8.79
N LEU A 127 11.76 3.17 -9.11
CA LEU A 127 11.70 3.67 -10.48
C LEU A 127 13.11 4.14 -10.85
N VAL A 128 13.71 3.51 -11.85
CA VAL A 128 15.12 3.74 -12.25
C VAL A 128 15.16 4.23 -13.68
N ASN A 129 15.77 5.40 -13.89
CA ASN A 129 16.18 5.84 -15.21
C ASN A 129 17.60 5.31 -15.47
N VAL A 130 17.71 4.27 -16.30
CA VAL A 130 18.99 3.61 -16.57
C VAL A 130 19.88 4.49 -17.45
N THR A 131 19.30 5.27 -18.37
CA THR A 131 20.05 6.14 -19.29
C THR A 131 20.82 7.21 -18.53
N HIS A 132 20.18 7.89 -17.57
CA HIS A 132 20.78 8.99 -16.83
C HIS A 132 21.22 8.62 -15.41
N GLN A 133 20.99 7.37 -14.99
CA GLN A 133 21.36 6.81 -13.68
C GLN A 133 20.64 7.47 -12.50
N PHE A 134 19.36 7.79 -12.67
CA PHE A 134 18.50 8.28 -11.59
C PHE A 134 17.66 7.18 -10.98
N MET A 135 17.30 7.33 -9.72
CA MET A 135 16.43 6.39 -9.03
C MET A 135 15.55 7.12 -8.01
N TRP A 136 14.29 6.71 -7.98
CA TRP A 136 13.34 7.05 -6.92
C TRP A 136 12.92 5.77 -6.22
N ALA A 137 12.87 5.81 -4.90
CA ALA A 137 12.39 4.70 -4.06
C ALA A 137 11.05 5.09 -3.42
N VAL A 138 10.13 4.12 -3.36
CA VAL A 138 8.81 4.27 -2.76
C VAL A 138 8.66 3.17 -1.72
N GLY A 139 8.28 3.55 -0.50
CA GLY A 139 8.06 2.64 0.62
C GLY A 139 6.71 2.88 1.28
N VAL A 140 5.93 1.81 1.46
CA VAL A 140 4.68 1.78 2.21
C VAL A 140 4.70 0.52 3.08
N GLY A 141 4.60 0.69 4.40
CA GLY A 141 4.73 -0.38 5.38
C GLY A 141 6.18 -0.69 5.75
N ASP A 142 6.46 -1.96 6.04
CA ASP A 142 7.73 -2.47 6.57
C ASP A 142 8.64 -3.09 5.50
N SER A 143 8.15 -3.18 4.26
CA SER A 143 8.97 -3.55 3.10
C SER A 143 9.85 -2.38 2.66
N SER A 144 11.05 -2.66 2.12
CA SER A 144 12.02 -1.62 1.78
C SER A 144 12.81 -1.90 0.52
N VAL A 145 13.33 -0.83 -0.09
CA VAL A 145 14.38 -0.87 -1.10
C VAL A 145 15.74 -0.64 -0.42
N ALA A 146 16.77 -1.37 -0.86
CA ALA A 146 18.15 -1.16 -0.44
C ALA A 146 19.10 -1.08 -1.63
N LEU A 147 20.02 -0.13 -1.60
CA LEU A 147 21.09 0.03 -2.57
C LEU A 147 22.35 -0.66 -2.05
N SER A 148 22.85 -1.66 -2.78
CA SER A 148 24.13 -2.31 -2.49
C SER A 148 25.23 -1.68 -3.36
N ILE A 149 26.31 -1.25 -2.72
CA ILE A 149 27.49 -0.65 -3.35
C ILE A 149 28.64 -1.62 -3.13
N ALA A 150 29.27 -2.07 -4.21
CA ALA A 150 30.50 -2.85 -4.14
C ALA A 150 31.70 -1.91 -4.02
N ASP A 151 32.54 -2.13 -3.03
CA ASP A 151 33.78 -1.40 -2.82
C ASP A 151 34.92 -2.01 -3.65
N PRO A 152 36.01 -1.26 -3.89
CA PRO A 152 37.17 -1.76 -4.67
C PRO A 152 37.85 -2.99 -4.06
N ASP A 153 37.71 -3.22 -2.75
CA ASP A 153 38.24 -4.38 -2.04
C ASP A 153 37.35 -5.64 -2.15
N GLY A 154 36.22 -5.54 -2.86
CA GLY A 154 35.25 -6.62 -3.02
C GLY A 154 34.21 -6.71 -1.90
N SER A 155 34.32 -5.89 -0.84
CA SER A 155 33.29 -5.78 0.18
C SER A 155 32.04 -5.06 -0.36
N ARG A 156 30.92 -5.18 0.35
CA ARG A 156 29.66 -4.53 -0.03
C ARG A 156 29.10 -3.74 1.14
N ARG A 157 28.77 -2.48 0.90
CA ARG A 157 27.91 -1.68 1.78
C ARG A 157 26.48 -1.69 1.26
N ALA A 158 25.50 -1.65 2.14
CA ALA A 158 24.09 -1.56 1.79
C ALA A 158 23.45 -0.36 2.49
N HIS A 159 22.73 0.46 1.74
CA HIS A 159 21.97 1.59 2.24
C HIS A 159 20.50 1.36 2.01
N ARG A 160 19.71 1.38 3.08
CA ARG A 160 18.26 1.35 2.97
C ARG A 160 17.77 2.71 2.46
N LEU A 161 16.87 2.71 1.49
CA LEU A 161 16.37 3.93 0.84
C LEU A 161 14.98 4.35 1.33
N CYS A 162 14.27 3.48 2.03
CA CYS A 162 12.97 3.76 2.61
C CYS A 162 13.02 3.48 4.12
N ASP A 163 12.42 4.37 4.89
CA ASP A 163 12.19 4.11 6.30
C ASP A 163 11.17 2.98 6.47
N MET A 164 11.36 2.15 7.50
CA MET A 164 10.39 1.11 7.83
C MET A 164 9.28 1.73 8.67
N HIS A 165 8.06 1.67 8.17
CA HIS A 165 6.92 2.09 8.96
C HIS A 165 6.57 0.98 9.94
N THR A 166 6.90 1.19 11.22
CA THR A 166 6.63 0.24 12.30
C THR A 166 6.13 0.99 13.51
N LEU A 167 5.38 0.35 14.39
CA LEU A 167 4.90 0.99 15.63
C LEU A 167 6.01 1.28 16.66
N LYS A 168 7.24 0.84 16.37
CA LYS A 168 8.45 1.21 17.15
C LYS A 168 8.97 2.60 16.77
N ASP A 169 8.58 3.13 15.61
CA ASP A 169 8.83 4.52 15.26
C ASP A 169 7.78 5.39 15.98
N PRO A 170 8.20 6.30 16.89
CA PRO A 170 7.28 7.19 17.59
C PRO A 170 6.42 8.03 16.63
N GLN A 171 6.95 8.45 15.47
CA GLN A 171 6.18 9.25 14.52
C GLN A 171 5.04 8.43 13.92
N GLU A 172 5.30 7.19 13.50
CA GLU A 172 4.26 6.28 13.02
C GLU A 172 3.26 5.89 14.11
N TYR A 173 3.72 5.68 15.34
CA TYR A 173 2.85 5.44 16.48
C TYR A 173 1.88 6.60 16.70
N PHE A 174 2.39 7.84 16.78
CA PHE A 174 1.56 9.02 16.98
C PHE A 174 0.62 9.26 15.80
N ARG A 175 1.10 9.10 14.56
CA ARG A 175 0.26 9.22 13.36
C ARG A 175 -0.89 8.21 13.40
N ALA A 176 -0.59 6.93 13.64
CA ALA A 176 -1.59 5.88 13.73
C ALA A 176 -2.61 6.22 14.82
N TRP A 177 -2.16 6.58 16.03
CA TRP A 177 -3.04 6.95 17.13
C TRP A 177 -3.95 8.14 16.81
N MET A 178 -3.40 9.20 16.19
CA MET A 178 -4.15 10.42 15.83
C MET A 178 -5.16 10.22 14.70
N CYS A 179 -5.00 9.19 13.86
CA CYS A 179 -5.99 8.85 12.82
C CYS A 179 -7.29 8.28 13.41
N HIS A 180 -7.30 7.91 14.69
CA HIS A 180 -8.48 7.43 15.39
C HIS A 180 -9.01 8.53 16.33
N GLY A 181 -10.34 8.71 16.39
CA GLY A 181 -10.96 9.74 17.21
C GLY A 181 -10.82 9.47 18.71
N GLN A 182 -11.01 10.50 19.55
CA GLN A 182 -10.86 10.43 21.03
C GLN A 182 -11.77 9.42 21.76
N GLY A 183 -12.68 8.72 21.06
CA GLY A 183 -13.54 7.69 21.63
C GLY A 183 -13.04 6.25 21.42
N GLU A 184 -11.99 6.05 20.61
CA GLU A 184 -11.42 4.73 20.37
C GLU A 184 -10.30 4.46 21.39
N THR A 185 -10.56 3.53 22.31
CA THR A 185 -9.57 3.02 23.27
C THR A 185 -8.98 1.71 22.75
N ASP A 186 -7.78 1.36 23.20
CA ASP A 186 -7.07 0.11 22.85
C ASP A 186 -6.82 -0.07 21.33
N ILE A 187 -6.53 1.04 20.64
CA ILE A 187 -6.20 1.03 19.21
C ILE A 187 -4.88 0.32 18.94
N ILE A 188 -3.92 0.37 19.87
CA ILE A 188 -2.62 -0.28 19.72
C ILE A 188 -2.45 -1.27 20.86
N GLU A 189 -2.47 -2.56 20.52
CA GLU A 189 -2.31 -3.67 21.46
C GLU A 189 -1.14 -4.53 20.99
N HIS A 190 -0.20 -4.85 21.88
CA HIS A 190 0.95 -5.71 21.58
C HIS A 190 1.75 -5.28 20.33
N ASP A 191 2.04 -3.97 20.20
CA ASP A 191 2.71 -3.38 19.03
C ASP A 191 1.99 -3.64 17.70
N ARG A 192 0.66 -3.78 17.73
CA ARG A 192 -0.19 -3.96 16.56
C ARG A 192 -1.41 -3.05 16.62
N ILE A 193 -1.84 -2.51 15.48
CA ILE A 193 -3.13 -1.81 15.40
C ILE A 193 -4.26 -2.84 15.61
N LEU A 194 -5.12 -2.57 16.59
CA LEU A 194 -6.23 -3.37 17.09
C LEU A 194 -5.84 -4.81 17.53
N GLY A 195 -4.55 -5.05 17.80
CA GLY A 195 -4.02 -6.36 18.20
C GLY A 195 -3.68 -7.32 17.05
N TRP A 196 -3.82 -6.92 15.77
CA TRP A 196 -3.70 -7.84 14.61
C TRP A 196 -3.05 -7.24 13.36
N VAL A 197 -2.81 -5.92 13.29
CA VAL A 197 -2.18 -5.26 12.14
C VAL A 197 -0.74 -4.84 12.50
N GLU A 198 0.26 -5.38 11.81
CA GLU A 198 1.67 -5.26 12.20
C GLU A 198 2.44 -4.11 11.52
N PRO A 199 2.18 -3.74 10.25
CA PRO A 199 2.64 -2.44 9.77
C PRO A 199 1.53 -1.37 9.95
N PRO A 200 1.84 -0.21 10.59
CA PRO A 200 0.91 0.90 10.72
C PRO A 200 0.65 1.61 9.39
N ARG A 201 1.47 1.31 8.36
CA ARG A 201 1.21 1.68 6.98
C ARG A 201 0.98 0.49 6.05
N THR A 202 -0.14 0.51 5.36
CA THR A 202 -0.54 -0.47 4.35
C THR A 202 -1.41 0.21 3.32
N HIS A 203 -1.48 -0.37 2.12
CA HIS A 203 -2.62 -0.09 1.25
C HIS A 203 -3.89 -0.44 2.06
N GLN A 204 -4.69 0.60 2.34
CA GLN A 204 -5.95 0.69 3.11
C GLN A 204 -5.89 1.25 4.54
N ASP A 205 -4.83 1.93 4.98
CA ASP A 205 -4.82 2.54 6.34
C ASP A 205 -6.01 3.47 6.58
N ALA A 206 -6.38 4.26 5.56
CA ALA A 206 -7.55 5.12 5.62
C ALA A 206 -8.86 4.33 5.76
N ALA A 207 -8.95 3.11 5.23
CA ALA A 207 -10.13 2.26 5.41
C ALA A 207 -10.17 1.62 6.80
N ILE A 208 -9.02 1.33 7.43
CA ILE A 208 -8.98 0.92 8.84
C ILE A 208 -9.45 2.06 9.75
N CYS A 209 -9.02 3.29 9.47
CA CYS A 209 -9.39 4.47 10.25
C CYS A 209 -10.85 4.89 10.01
N ASP A 210 -11.36 4.80 8.77
CA ASP A 210 -12.70 5.30 8.42
C ASP A 210 -13.82 4.25 8.49
N CYS A 211 -13.52 2.96 8.63
CA CYS A 211 -14.54 1.90 8.58
C CYS A 211 -14.64 1.05 9.86
N TYR A 212 -15.31 1.60 10.89
CA TYR A 212 -16.04 0.81 11.89
C TYR A 212 -16.97 -0.25 11.23
N ALA A 213 -17.38 0.00 9.98
CA ALA A 213 -18.08 -0.89 9.06
C ALA A 213 -17.45 -2.27 8.90
N VAL A 214 -16.19 -2.28 8.45
CA VAL A 214 -15.45 -3.50 8.13
C VAL A 214 -15.17 -4.22 9.46
N ARG A 215 -14.89 -3.47 10.54
CA ARG A 215 -14.80 -4.01 11.90
C ARG A 215 -16.09 -4.73 12.35
N SER A 216 -17.28 -4.18 12.13
CA SER A 216 -18.56 -4.81 12.55
C SER A 216 -18.98 -5.97 11.63
N ILE A 217 -18.77 -5.84 10.32
CA ILE A 217 -19.08 -6.87 9.32
C ILE A 217 -18.17 -8.08 9.49
N TYR A 218 -16.90 -7.86 9.84
CA TYR A 218 -15.92 -8.94 10.01
C TYR A 218 -15.80 -9.45 11.45
N ARG A 219 -16.06 -8.67 12.52
CA ARG A 219 -16.14 -9.23 13.89
C ARG A 219 -17.21 -10.32 14.00
N SER A 220 -18.37 -10.13 13.37
CA SER A 220 -19.47 -11.13 13.41
C SER A 220 -19.11 -12.43 12.69
N THR A 221 -18.29 -12.37 11.63
CA THR A 221 -17.84 -13.55 10.86
C THR A 221 -16.55 -14.18 11.42
N THR A 222 -15.65 -13.41 12.02
CA THR A 222 -14.41 -13.93 12.62
C THR A 222 -14.69 -14.61 13.97
N LEU A 223 -15.65 -14.09 14.77
CA LEU A 223 -16.10 -14.76 16.00
C LEU A 223 -16.86 -16.07 15.72
N SER A 224 -17.54 -16.19 14.58
CA SER A 224 -18.14 -17.46 14.15
C SER A 224 -17.11 -18.45 13.62
N GLY A 225 -16.08 -17.98 12.89
CA GLY A 225 -15.01 -18.82 12.34
C GLY A 225 -14.00 -19.32 13.38
N GLN A 226 -13.67 -18.53 14.40
CA GLN A 226 -12.80 -18.96 15.50
C GLN A 226 -13.48 -19.94 16.46
N ARG A 227 -14.81 -19.88 16.63
CA ARG A 227 -15.54 -20.94 17.36
C ARG A 227 -15.45 -22.29 16.64
N SER A 228 -15.63 -22.30 15.32
CA SER A 228 -15.52 -23.55 14.55
C SER A 228 -14.09 -24.11 14.48
N SER A 229 -13.04 -23.27 14.54
CA SER A 229 -11.66 -23.75 14.54
C SER A 229 -11.16 -24.16 15.93
N LEU A 230 -11.71 -23.62 17.02
CA LEU A 230 -11.40 -24.06 18.39
C LEU A 230 -12.12 -25.37 18.74
N ASP A 231 -13.37 -25.56 18.30
CA ASP A 231 -14.09 -26.83 18.50
C ASP A 231 -13.52 -27.97 17.63
N ALA A 232 -12.90 -27.66 16.49
CA ALA A 232 -12.20 -28.64 15.65
C ALA A 232 -10.79 -29.02 16.14
N VAL A 233 -10.26 -28.28 17.14
CA VAL A 233 -8.95 -28.55 17.77
C VAL A 233 -9.11 -29.17 19.16
N LEU A 234 -10.31 -29.12 19.75
CA LEU A 234 -10.64 -29.70 21.05
C LEU A 234 -11.65 -30.87 20.97
N GLY A 235 -11.81 -31.47 19.79
CA GLY A 235 -12.53 -32.72 19.58
C GLY A 235 -11.60 -33.84 19.14
#